data_AF-A0A6I5WCE2-F1
#
_entry.id   AF-A0A6I5WCE2-F1
#
_cell.length_a   1.000
_cell.length_b   1.000
_cell.length_c   1.000
_cell.angle_alpha   90.00
_cell.angle_beta   90.00
_cell.angle_gamma   90.00
#
_symmetry.space_group_name_H-M   'P 1'
#
loop_
_entity.id
_entity.type
_entity.pdbx_description
1 polymer ?
#
loop_
_entity_poly.entity_id
_entity_poly.type
_entity_poly.pdbx_seq_one_letter_code
_entity_poly.pdbx_strand_id
1 'polypeptide(L)'
;MTTPGYHPHDADEVRNSSIGELMRQVTSDLSTLMRQEVELAKAEIREEGKKAGKAAGFFGGAGFGGYMVALFLSIALWAGLSNVMDAGWAALIVAVLWGAIAAVLYSMAKKNAERIRGLKQTNESVQRIPDALKPHPQEVTR
;
A
#
# COMPACT_ATOMS: atom_id res chain seq x y z
N MET A 1 28.28 -48.19 -32.95
CA MET A 1 26.85 -48.48 -33.19
C MET A 1 26.31 -49.19 -31.95
N THR A 2 25.60 -48.47 -31.08
CA THR A 2 24.82 -49.05 -29.96
C THR A 2 23.60 -48.15 -29.76
N THR A 3 22.45 -48.63 -30.21
CA THR A 3 21.15 -47.94 -30.12
C THR A 3 20.61 -48.11 -28.68
N PRO A 4 20.15 -47.05 -27.99
CA PRO A 4 19.52 -47.19 -26.68
C PRO A 4 18.22 -47.99 -26.79
N GLY A 5 18.05 -48.98 -25.91
CA GLY A 5 16.84 -49.79 -25.83
C GLY A 5 15.62 -48.92 -25.50
N TYR A 6 14.62 -48.99 -26.36
CA TYR A 6 13.28 -48.49 -26.07
C TYR A 6 12.66 -49.43 -25.03
N HIS A 7 12.56 -48.95 -23.79
CA HIS A 7 11.79 -49.62 -22.74
C HIS A 7 10.32 -49.23 -22.94
N PRO A 8 9.43 -50.17 -23.29
CA PRO A 8 8.00 -49.91 -23.37
C PRO A 8 7.45 -49.92 -21.94
N HIS A 9 7.64 -48.83 -21.22
CA HIS A 9 6.71 -48.47 -20.16
C HIS A 9 5.59 -47.60 -20.79
N ASP A 10 4.40 -47.59 -20.18
CA ASP A 10 3.40 -46.52 -20.29
C ASP A 10 2.17 -46.72 -21.20
N ALA A 11 2.17 -47.55 -22.26
CA ALA A 11 0.95 -47.67 -23.10
C ALA A 11 -0.19 -48.50 -22.44
N ASP A 12 0.15 -49.43 -21.56
CA ASP A 12 -0.81 -50.27 -20.82
C ASP A 12 -1.10 -49.76 -19.40
N GLU A 13 -0.27 -48.86 -18.88
CA GLU A 13 -0.46 -48.19 -17.59
C GLU A 13 -1.56 -47.11 -17.69
N VAL A 14 -1.62 -46.40 -18.82
CA VAL A 14 -2.66 -45.39 -19.10
C VAL A 14 -4.03 -46.04 -19.35
N ARG A 15 -4.08 -47.24 -19.95
CA ARG A 15 -5.34 -47.96 -20.21
C ARG A 15 -5.96 -48.59 -18.95
N ASN A 16 -5.16 -48.82 -17.91
CA ASN A 16 -5.60 -49.35 -16.62
C ASN A 16 -5.72 -48.27 -15.52
N SER A 17 -5.33 -47.02 -15.83
CA SER A 17 -5.59 -45.87 -14.97
C SER A 17 -7.09 -45.59 -14.96
N SER A 18 -7.77 -45.92 -13.86
CA SER A 18 -9.19 -45.64 -13.73
C SER A 18 -9.45 -44.12 -13.80
N ILE A 19 -10.63 -43.71 -14.26
CA ILE A 19 -11.07 -42.29 -14.21
C ILE A 19 -10.92 -41.69 -12.81
N GLY A 20 -11.01 -42.52 -11.75
CA GLY A 20 -10.75 -42.11 -10.38
C GLY A 20 -9.30 -41.71 -10.10
N GLU A 21 -8.33 -42.34 -10.76
CA GLU A 21 -6.89 -42.02 -10.61
C GLU A 21 -6.56 -40.69 -11.30
N LEU A 22 -7.09 -40.46 -12.50
CA LEU A 22 -6.93 -39.19 -13.22
C LEU A 22 -7.57 -38.02 -12.47
N MET A 23 -8.77 -38.21 -11.91
CA MET A 23 -9.42 -37.19 -11.08
C MET A 23 -8.65 -36.90 -9.79
N ARG A 24 -8.05 -37.94 -9.18
CA ARG A 24 -7.18 -37.80 -8.01
C ARG A 24 -5.92 -36.98 -8.34
N GLN A 25 -5.32 -37.23 -9.50
CA GLN A 25 -4.12 -36.52 -9.97
C GLN A 25 -4.43 -35.04 -10.26
N VAL A 26 -5.50 -34.74 -11.00
CA VAL A 26 -5.92 -33.34 -11.27
C VAL A 26 -6.26 -32.58 -9.99
N THR A 27 -6.96 -33.23 -9.04
CA THR A 27 -7.27 -32.62 -7.74
C THR A 27 -6.00 -32.34 -6.92
N SER A 28 -5.03 -33.26 -6.97
CA SER A 28 -3.72 -33.09 -6.33
C SER A 28 -2.92 -31.94 -6.96
N ASP A 29 -2.95 -31.82 -8.28
CA ASP A 29 -2.24 -30.76 -9.00
C ASP A 29 -2.86 -29.39 -8.74
N LEU A 30 -4.20 -29.29 -8.72
CA LEU A 30 -4.90 -28.06 -8.36
C LEU A 30 -4.63 -27.66 -6.90
N SER A 31 -4.59 -28.64 -5.98
CA SER A 31 -4.21 -28.39 -4.58
C SER A 31 -2.77 -27.85 -4.48
N THR A 32 -1.87 -28.39 -5.31
CA THR A 32 -0.49 -27.92 -5.40
C THR A 32 -0.41 -26.48 -5.91
N LEU A 33 -1.13 -26.14 -6.97
CA LEU A 33 -1.19 -24.77 -7.52
C LEU A 33 -1.75 -23.77 -6.52
N MET A 34 -2.88 -24.09 -5.88
CA MET A 34 -3.47 -23.24 -4.85
C MET A 34 -2.49 -22.97 -3.71
N ARG A 35 -1.77 -23.99 -3.27
CA ARG A 35 -0.73 -23.84 -2.25
C ARG A 35 0.42 -22.95 -2.74
N GLN A 36 0.84 -23.07 -4.00
CA GLN A 36 1.87 -22.23 -4.60
C GLN A 36 1.43 -20.77 -4.71
N GLU A 37 0.19 -20.48 -5.12
CA GLU A 37 -0.34 -19.11 -5.15
C GLU A 37 -0.37 -18.49 -3.76
N VAL A 38 -0.76 -19.26 -2.74
CA VAL A 38 -0.71 -18.79 -1.34
C VAL A 38 0.72 -18.52 -0.88
N GLU A 39 1.67 -19.41 -1.22
CA GLU A 39 3.08 -19.22 -0.89
C GLU A 39 3.67 -18.00 -1.61
N LEU A 40 3.30 -17.77 -2.86
CA LEU A 40 3.69 -16.60 -3.64
C LEU A 40 3.10 -15.30 -3.07
N ALA A 41 1.79 -15.26 -2.81
CA ALA A 41 1.13 -14.11 -2.20
C ALA A 41 1.74 -13.79 -0.83
N LYS A 42 2.06 -14.82 -0.04
CA LYS A 42 2.77 -14.65 1.24
C LYS A 42 4.19 -14.09 1.05
N ALA A 43 4.90 -14.50 0.01
CA ALA A 43 6.22 -13.97 -0.31
C ALA A 43 6.14 -12.49 -0.72
N GLU A 44 5.19 -12.14 -1.58
CA GLU A 44 4.95 -10.77 -2.04
C GLU A 44 4.57 -9.84 -0.88
N ILE A 45 3.59 -10.24 -0.05
CA ILE A 45 3.20 -9.48 1.15
C ILE A 45 4.39 -9.30 2.10
N ARG A 46 5.26 -10.30 2.25
CA ARG A 46 6.46 -10.19 3.09
C ARG A 46 7.47 -9.22 2.49
N GLU A 47 7.65 -9.22 1.17
CA GLU A 47 8.55 -8.29 0.49
C GLU A 47 8.02 -6.85 0.54
N GLU A 48 6.75 -6.65 0.25
CA GLU A 48 6.06 -5.36 0.38
C GLU A 48 6.12 -4.86 1.82
N GLY A 49 5.86 -5.72 2.80
CA GLY A 49 5.95 -5.40 4.22
C GLY A 49 7.35 -4.94 4.64
N LYS A 50 8.41 -5.56 4.11
CA LYS A 50 9.79 -5.10 4.34
C LYS A 50 10.04 -3.73 3.71
N LYS A 51 9.58 -3.49 2.48
CA LYS A 51 9.73 -2.21 1.78
C LYS A 51 8.99 -1.11 2.54
N ALA A 52 7.74 -1.35 2.93
CA ALA A 52 6.94 -0.45 3.74
C ALA A 52 7.58 -0.18 5.11
N GLY A 53 8.08 -1.22 5.79
CA GLY A 53 8.78 -1.08 7.06
C GLY A 53 10.06 -0.24 6.96
N LYS A 54 10.86 -0.43 5.90
CA LYS A 54 12.05 0.39 5.65
C LYS A 54 11.68 1.85 5.37
N ALA A 55 10.64 2.08 4.56
CA ALA A 55 10.14 3.43 4.29
C ALA A 55 9.65 4.10 5.59
N ALA A 56 8.86 3.40 6.40
CA ALA A 56 8.41 3.89 7.70
C ALA A 56 9.59 4.22 8.63
N GLY A 57 10.64 3.39 8.64
CA GLY A 57 11.86 3.66 9.39
C GLY A 57 12.57 4.93 8.93
N PHE A 58 12.72 5.14 7.62
CA PHE A 58 13.32 6.37 7.09
C PHE A 58 12.47 7.61 7.36
N PHE A 59 11.15 7.55 7.16
CA PHE A 59 10.26 8.68 7.46
C PHE A 59 10.23 8.98 8.96
N GLY A 60 10.25 7.96 9.82
CA GLY A 60 10.35 8.13 11.27
C GLY A 60 11.67 8.80 11.67
N GLY A 61 12.80 8.30 11.15
CA GLY A 61 14.13 8.88 11.39
C GLY A 61 14.24 10.31 10.87
N ALA A 62 13.74 10.60 9.66
CA ALA A 62 13.71 11.93 9.09
C ALA A 62 12.82 12.88 9.89
N GLY A 63 11.66 12.40 10.37
CA GLY A 63 10.77 13.18 11.25
C GLY A 63 11.45 13.55 12.56
N PHE A 64 12.08 12.59 13.23
CA PHE A 64 12.84 12.85 14.46
C PHE A 64 14.04 13.78 14.22
N GLY A 65 14.81 13.53 13.16
CA GLY A 65 15.95 14.37 12.79
C GLY A 65 15.53 15.80 12.48
N GLY A 66 14.44 15.98 11.71
CA GLY A 66 13.85 17.29 11.42
C GLY A 66 13.39 18.01 12.69
N TYR A 67 12.77 17.29 13.63
CA TYR A 67 12.40 17.83 14.93
C TYR A 67 13.62 18.30 15.74
N MET A 68 14.69 17.50 15.80
CA MET A 68 15.93 17.88 16.48
C MET A 68 16.59 19.12 15.87
N VAL A 69 16.67 19.19 14.53
CA VAL A 69 17.18 20.38 13.84
C VAL A 69 16.35 21.60 14.19
N ALA A 70 15.02 21.50 14.14
CA ALA A 70 14.15 22.62 14.45
C ALA A 70 14.26 23.06 15.92
N LEU A 71 14.43 22.12 16.86
CA LEU A 71 14.68 22.41 18.27
C LEU A 71 15.99 23.20 18.45
N PHE A 72 17.10 22.70 17.88
CA PHE A 72 18.39 23.39 18.01
C PHE A 72 18.40 24.75 17.32
N LEU A 73 17.76 24.88 16.16
CA LEU A 73 17.58 26.19 15.52
C LEU A 73 16.76 27.15 16.38
N SER A 74 15.74 26.66 17.08
CA SER A 74 14.94 27.50 17.98
C SER A 74 15.76 28.00 19.16
N ILE A 75 16.56 27.12 19.77
CA ILE A 75 17.46 27.49 20.88
C ILE A 75 18.53 28.47 20.38
N ALA A 76 19.14 28.20 19.22
CA ALA A 76 20.16 29.07 18.64
C ALA A 76 19.59 30.45 18.28
N LEU A 77 18.39 30.50 17.70
CA LEU A 77 17.71 31.75 17.36
C LEU A 77 17.36 32.54 18.61
N TRP A 78 16.80 31.90 19.64
CA TRP A 78 16.51 32.55 20.91
C TRP A 78 17.80 33.09 21.53
N ALA A 79 18.82 32.26 21.71
CA ALA A 79 20.10 32.68 22.29
C ALA A 79 20.75 33.81 21.48
N GLY A 80 20.70 33.74 20.14
CA GLY A 80 21.19 34.78 19.24
C GLY A 80 20.47 36.11 19.46
N LEU A 81 19.14 36.12 19.47
CA LEU A 81 18.35 37.33 19.72
C LEU A 81 18.59 37.89 21.13
N SER A 82 18.75 37.03 22.14
CA SER A 82 19.03 37.46 23.52
C SER A 82 20.35 38.23 23.67
N ASN A 83 21.26 38.21 22.68
CA ASN A 83 22.47 39.05 22.69
C ASN A 83 22.19 40.51 22.31
N VAL A 84 21.07 40.80 21.66
CA VAL A 84 20.73 42.14 21.15
C VAL A 84 19.42 42.70 21.73
N MET A 85 18.63 41.88 22.42
CA MET A 85 17.40 42.28 23.11
C MET A 85 17.17 41.43 24.37
N ASP A 86 16.21 41.84 25.19
CA ASP A 86 15.80 41.07 26.36
C ASP A 86 15.28 39.67 25.98
N ALA A 87 15.61 38.68 26.81
CA ALA A 87 15.30 37.28 26.55
C ALA A 87 13.80 36.99 26.42
N GLY A 88 12.93 37.78 27.08
CA GLY A 88 11.49 37.66 26.96
C GLY A 88 10.99 38.06 25.57
N TRP A 89 11.52 39.15 25.00
CA TRP A 89 11.19 39.56 23.63
C TRP A 89 11.72 38.58 22.59
N ALA A 90 12.92 38.05 22.81
CA ALA A 90 13.47 36.98 21.97
C ALA A 90 12.56 35.74 21.97
N ALA A 91 12.09 35.32 23.15
CA ALA A 91 11.16 34.20 23.30
C ALA A 91 9.84 34.43 22.55
N LEU A 92 9.27 35.63 22.66
CA LEU A 92 8.03 35.99 21.96
C LEU A 92 8.18 35.91 20.44
N ILE A 93 9.31 36.36 19.90
CA ILE A 93 9.57 36.28 18.45
C ILE A 93 9.63 34.82 17.99
N VAL A 94 10.35 33.97 18.71
CA VAL A 94 10.44 32.53 18.40
C VAL A 94 9.07 31.85 18.52
N ALA A 95 8.26 32.23 19.52
CA ALA A 95 6.91 31.71 19.70
C ALA A 95 5.98 32.11 18.54
N VAL A 96 6.03 33.37 18.09
CA VAL A 96 5.26 33.84 16.93
C VAL A 96 5.67 33.10 15.65
N LEU A 97 6.97 32.88 15.45
CA LEU A 97 7.49 32.13 14.32
C LEU A 97 6.92 30.70 14.28
N TRP A 98 6.96 29.99 15.41
CA TRP A 98 6.36 28.65 15.50
C TRP A 98 4.84 28.66 15.36
N GLY A 99 4.17 29.69 15.89
CA GLY A 99 2.74 29.89 15.70
C GLY A 99 2.36 30.03 14.22
N ALA A 100 3.15 30.79 13.46
CA ALA A 100 2.94 30.94 12.01
C ALA A 100 3.16 29.61 11.26
N ILE A 101 4.24 28.88 11.58
CA ILE A 101 4.50 27.55 11.02
C ILE A 101 3.33 26.61 11.32
N ALA A 102 2.85 26.57 12.56
CA ALA A 102 1.73 25.74 12.97
C ALA A 102 0.43 26.10 12.23
N ALA A 103 0.13 27.39 12.06
CA ALA A 103 -1.04 27.85 11.32
C ALA A 103 -1.00 27.41 9.84
N VAL A 104 0.17 27.49 9.20
CA VAL A 104 0.36 27.01 7.82
C VAL A 104 0.17 25.50 7.73
N LEU A 105 0.83 24.73 8.60
CA LEU A 105 0.74 23.27 8.63
C LEU A 105 -0.70 22.80 8.88
N TYR A 106 -1.39 23.40 9.84
CA TYR A 106 -2.80 23.12 10.11
C TYR A 106 -3.67 23.41 8.89
N SER A 107 -3.45 24.54 8.22
CA SER A 107 -4.20 24.91 7.01
C SER A 107 -3.97 23.92 5.87
N MET A 108 -2.75 23.43 5.68
CA MET A 108 -2.43 22.39 4.71
C MET A 108 -3.09 21.06 5.07
N ALA A 109 -2.98 20.64 6.34
CA ALA A 109 -3.60 19.40 6.83
C ALA A 109 -5.12 19.42 6.63
N LYS A 110 -5.78 20.54 6.96
CA LYS A 110 -7.21 20.74 6.75
C LYS A 110 -7.61 20.59 5.28
N LYS A 111 -6.90 21.26 4.36
CA LYS A 111 -7.15 21.17 2.91
C LYS A 111 -7.00 19.74 2.38
N ASN A 112 -5.98 19.02 2.85
CA ASN A 112 -5.75 17.64 2.44
C ASN A 112 -6.83 16.68 2.99
N ALA A 113 -7.25 16.87 4.24
CA ALA A 113 -8.34 16.09 4.82
C ALA A 113 -9.67 16.30 4.08
N GLU A 114 -9.97 17.53 3.68
CA GLU A 114 -11.18 17.86 2.89
C GLU A 114 -11.16 17.18 1.51
N ARG A 115 -10.01 17.16 0.82
CA ARG A 115 -9.86 16.43 -0.45
C ARG A 115 -10.15 14.94 -0.30
N ILE A 116 -9.63 14.31 0.74
CA ILE A 116 -9.87 12.87 1.01
C ILE A 116 -11.35 12.60 1.27
N ARG A 117 -12.05 13.50 1.99
CA ARG A 117 -13.50 13.37 2.22
C ARG A 117 -14.31 13.52 0.92
N GLY A 118 -13.91 14.42 0.02
CA GLY A 118 -14.54 14.56 -1.30
C GLY A 118 -14.49 13.28 -2.13
N LEU A 119 -13.34 12.60 -2.14
CA LEU A 119 -13.20 11.31 -2.84
C LEU A 119 -14.14 10.22 -2.29
N LYS A 120 -14.38 10.18 -0.97
CA LYS A 120 -15.36 9.24 -0.38
C LYS A 120 -16.79 9.53 -0.87
N GLN A 121 -17.19 10.80 -0.94
CA GLN A 121 -18.53 11.17 -1.42
C GLN A 121 -18.74 10.82 -2.90
N THR A 122 -17.72 10.97 -3.75
CA THR A 122 -17.80 10.57 -5.15
C THR A 122 -17.98 9.06 -5.30
N ASN A 123 -17.24 8.23 -4.54
CA ASN A 123 -17.42 6.78 -4.55
C ASN A 123 -18.83 6.35 -4.08
N GLU A 124 -19.40 7.02 -3.09
CA GLU A 124 -20.78 6.78 -2.64
C GLU A 124 -21.82 7.17 -3.71
N SER A 125 -21.58 8.25 -4.47
CA SER A 125 -22.47 8.67 -5.57
C SER A 125 -22.42 7.71 -6.76
N VAL A 126 -21.26 7.12 -7.07
CA VAL A 126 -21.10 6.10 -8.12
C VAL A 126 -21.74 4.78 -7.70
N GLN A 127 -21.68 4.41 -6.42
CA GLN A 127 -22.39 3.24 -5.87
C GLN A 127 -23.93 3.42 -5.85
N ARG A 128 -24.44 4.65 -6.01
CA ARG A 128 -25.87 4.94 -6.15
C ARG A 128 -26.40 4.87 -7.59
N ILE A 129 -25.57 4.52 -8.57
CA ILE A 129 -26.02 4.27 -9.95
C ILE A 129 -25.95 2.76 -10.32
N PRO A 130 -26.67 1.84 -9.65
CA PRO A 130 -26.84 0.46 -10.13
C PRO A 130 -28.04 0.27 -11.09
N ASP A 131 -28.93 1.26 -11.24
CA ASP A 131 -30.20 1.04 -11.96
C ASP A 131 -30.29 1.67 -13.36
N ALA A 132 -29.42 2.62 -13.72
CA ALA A 132 -29.42 3.25 -15.05
C ALA A 132 -28.54 2.52 -16.09
N LEU A 133 -27.78 1.50 -15.68
CA LEU A 133 -26.92 0.68 -16.56
C LEU A 133 -27.54 -0.68 -16.90
N LYS A 134 -28.80 -0.93 -16.54
CA LYS A 134 -29.56 -2.04 -17.13
C LYS A 134 -29.94 -1.61 -18.55
N PRO A 135 -29.41 -2.24 -19.61
CA PRO A 135 -29.90 -2.00 -20.95
C PRO A 135 -31.36 -2.46 -20.95
N HIS A 136 -32.30 -1.53 -21.07
CA HIS A 136 -33.66 -1.91 -21.41
C HIS A 136 -33.58 -2.58 -22.79
N PRO A 137 -33.92 -3.86 -22.92
CA PRO A 137 -34.09 -4.45 -24.23
C PRO A 137 -35.22 -3.65 -24.86
N GLN A 138 -34.90 -2.84 -25.87
CA GLN A 138 -35.91 -2.26 -26.72
C GLN A 138 -36.65 -3.46 -27.31
N GLU A 139 -37.91 -3.66 -26.90
CA GLU A 139 -38.83 -4.51 -27.62
C GLU A 139 -38.91 -3.96 -29.04
N VAL A 140 -38.19 -4.60 -29.95
CA VAL A 140 -38.34 -4.44 -31.39
C VAL A 140 -39.74 -4.95 -31.73
N THR A 141 -40.72 -4.06 -31.62
CA THR A 141 -42.06 -4.30 -32.10
C THR A 141 -42.10 -3.95 -33.59
N ARG A 142 -42.14 -5.01 -34.40
CA ARG A 142 -42.61 -5.12 -35.79
C ARG A 142 -42.11 -4.13 -36.84
#